data_AF-A0A813E4G6-F1
#
_entry.id   AF-A0A813E4G6-F1
#
_cell.length_a   1.000
_cell.length_b   1.000
_cell.length_c   1.000
_cell.angle_alpha   90.00
_cell.angle_beta   90.00
_cell.angle_gamma   90.00
#
_symmetry.space_group_name_H-M   'P 1'
#
loop_
_entity.id
_entity.type
_entity.pdbx_description
1 polymer ?
#
loop_
_entity_poly.entity_id
_entity_poly.type
_entity_poly.pdbx_seq_one_letter_code
_entity_poly.pdbx_strand_id
1 'polypeptide(L)'
;MSQTGQTITKCTFDLSDVDAFASRLVAHLEDGAWEAGLTTFALSHSDAFKAYVEEMQQSRPVGEHHHGLHEAYQEFVTLTDSMLNDFLVREGLGQADFVDLCKQAQESEANWSLIDALLSATEYQQFVGFMLDFMAEDEDTEPVVFDPPARSQDQIE
;
A
#
# COMPACT_ATOMS: atom_id res chain seq x y z
N MET A 1 -16.20 -11.68 -42.27
CA MET A 1 -15.64 -12.02 -40.94
C MET A 1 -14.26 -11.39 -40.88
N SER A 2 -14.16 -10.16 -40.36
CA SER A 2 -12.91 -9.40 -40.35
C SER A 2 -12.19 -9.66 -39.03
N GLN A 3 -11.06 -10.35 -39.09
CA GLN A 3 -10.14 -10.47 -37.95
C GLN A 3 -9.37 -9.15 -37.81
N THR A 4 -9.70 -8.36 -36.79
CA THR A 4 -8.86 -7.26 -36.33
C THR A 4 -7.66 -7.85 -35.60
N GLY A 5 -6.54 -7.98 -36.33
CA GLY A 5 -5.24 -8.27 -35.74
C GLY A 5 -4.77 -7.05 -34.94
N GLN A 6 -4.92 -7.09 -33.63
CA GLN A 6 -4.31 -6.12 -32.72
C GLN A 6 -2.81 -6.42 -32.67
N THR A 7 -2.01 -5.58 -33.32
CA THR A 7 -0.56 -5.60 -33.18
C THR A 7 -0.21 -5.15 -31.78
N ILE A 8 0.20 -6.09 -30.93
CA ILE A 8 0.84 -5.79 -29.64
C ILE A 8 2.17 -5.15 -30.00
N THR A 9 2.22 -3.82 -29.99
CA THR A 9 3.46 -3.06 -30.07
C THR A 9 4.27 -3.41 -28.84
N LYS A 10 5.27 -4.27 -29.02
CA LYS A 10 6.23 -4.62 -27.98
C LYS A 10 7.07 -3.37 -27.73
N CYS A 11 6.66 -2.54 -26.77
CA CYS A 11 7.48 -1.45 -26.28
C CYS A 11 8.77 -2.08 -25.76
N THR A 12 9.87 -1.92 -26.48
CA THR A 12 11.20 -2.23 -25.97
C THR A 12 11.49 -1.21 -24.88
N PHE A 13 11.23 -1.62 -23.65
CA PHE A 13 11.55 -0.86 -22.45
C PHE A 13 13.06 -0.73 -22.34
N ASP A 14 13.57 0.50 -22.38
CA ASP A 14 14.98 0.77 -22.16
C ASP A 14 15.19 0.93 -20.64
N LEU A 15 15.90 -0.03 -20.04
CA LEU A 15 16.16 -0.06 -18.60
C LEU A 15 17.07 1.08 -18.11
N SER A 16 17.60 1.93 -19.00
CA SER A 16 18.41 3.08 -18.60
C SER A 16 17.60 4.32 -18.21
N ASP A 17 16.28 4.31 -18.41
CA ASP A 17 15.40 5.46 -18.10
C ASP A 17 14.54 5.20 -16.85
N VAL A 18 15.22 5.22 -15.71
CA VAL A 18 14.64 5.03 -14.36
C VAL A 18 13.61 6.13 -14.03
N ASP A 19 13.87 7.37 -14.48
CA ASP A 19 12.96 8.50 -14.30
C ASP A 19 11.64 8.29 -15.06
N ALA A 20 11.71 7.81 -16.31
CA ALA A 20 10.51 7.51 -17.07
C ALA A 20 9.71 6.34 -16.48
N PHE A 21 10.39 5.32 -15.94
CA PHE A 21 9.75 4.24 -15.18
C PHE A 21 9.02 4.79 -13.95
N ALA A 22 9.72 5.55 -13.11
CA ALA A 22 9.15 6.12 -11.89
C ALA A 22 7.94 7.01 -12.22
N SER A 23 8.03 7.83 -13.27
CA SER A 23 6.90 8.66 -13.72
C SER A 23 5.68 7.83 -14.14
N ARG A 24 5.88 6.69 -14.82
CA ARG A 24 4.78 5.79 -15.20
C ARG A 24 4.18 5.06 -14.01
N LEU A 25 5.03 4.64 -13.07
CA LEU A 25 4.58 4.03 -11.82
C LEU A 25 3.73 5.03 -11.02
N VAL A 26 4.20 6.27 -10.86
CA VAL A 26 3.43 7.33 -10.20
C VAL A 26 2.09 7.56 -10.91
N ALA A 27 2.09 7.71 -12.23
CA ALA A 27 0.85 7.86 -12.99
C ALA A 27 -0.10 6.66 -12.86
N HIS A 28 0.43 5.46 -12.60
CA HIS A 28 -0.37 4.28 -12.32
C HIS A 28 -0.94 4.28 -10.88
N LEU A 29 -0.18 4.74 -9.90
CA LEU A 29 -0.65 4.87 -8.51
C LEU A 29 -1.69 5.99 -8.37
N GLU A 30 -1.56 7.05 -9.16
CA GLU A 30 -2.54 8.13 -9.30
C GLU A 30 -3.69 7.77 -10.25
N ASP A 31 -3.64 6.60 -10.89
CA ASP A 31 -4.77 6.12 -11.69
C ASP A 31 -5.92 5.78 -10.73
N GLY A 32 -7.13 6.24 -11.06
CA GLY A 32 -8.29 6.07 -10.18
C GLY A 32 -8.62 4.60 -9.89
N ALA A 33 -8.09 3.64 -10.67
CA ALA A 33 -8.20 2.22 -10.38
C ALA A 33 -7.45 1.80 -9.11
N TRP A 34 -6.30 2.43 -8.82
CA TRP A 34 -5.52 2.11 -7.63
C TRP A 34 -6.26 2.54 -6.36
N GLU A 35 -6.61 3.82 -6.32
CA GLU A 35 -7.41 4.41 -5.26
C GLU A 35 -8.75 3.68 -5.07
N ALA A 36 -9.48 3.41 -6.16
CA ALA A 36 -10.76 2.69 -6.08
C ALA A 36 -10.61 1.27 -5.49
N GLY A 37 -9.49 0.59 -5.79
CA GLY A 37 -9.18 -0.72 -5.21
C GLY A 37 -8.99 -0.65 -3.70
N LEU A 38 -8.17 0.30 -3.24
CA LEU A 38 -7.92 0.53 -1.82
C LEU A 38 -9.19 0.98 -1.08
N THR A 39 -9.97 1.90 -1.67
CA THR A 39 -11.26 2.34 -1.12
C THR A 39 -12.25 1.20 -1.01
N THR A 40 -12.35 0.34 -2.02
CA THR A 40 -13.25 -0.83 -1.98
C THR A 40 -12.83 -1.79 -0.87
N PHE A 41 -11.53 -2.03 -0.71
CA PHE A 41 -10.98 -2.83 0.37
C PHE A 41 -11.27 -2.22 1.74
N ALA A 42 -11.09 -0.91 1.90
CA ALA A 42 -11.32 -0.21 3.15
C ALA A 42 -12.82 -0.27 3.54
N LEU A 43 -13.71 -0.04 2.58
CA LEU A 43 -15.16 -0.17 2.77
C LEU A 43 -15.57 -1.59 3.19
N SER A 44 -14.94 -2.63 2.65
CA SER A 44 -15.31 -4.01 3.01
C SER A 44 -14.81 -4.42 4.40
N HIS A 45 -13.81 -3.72 4.94
CA HIS A 45 -13.17 -4.03 6.22
C HIS A 45 -13.44 -3.00 7.32
N SER A 46 -14.07 -1.86 6.99
CA SER A 46 -14.27 -0.74 7.92
C SER A 46 -15.11 -1.14 9.14
N ASP A 47 -16.20 -1.88 8.97
CA ASP A 47 -17.04 -2.34 10.07
C ASP A 47 -16.28 -3.24 11.06
N ALA A 48 -15.49 -4.18 10.53
CA ALA A 48 -14.67 -5.09 11.33
C ALA A 48 -13.55 -4.33 12.05
N PHE A 49 -12.95 -3.35 11.38
CA PHE A 49 -11.91 -2.51 11.94
C PHE A 49 -12.45 -1.57 13.01
N LYS A 50 -13.65 -0.99 12.84
CA LYS A 50 -14.33 -0.16 13.83
C LYS A 50 -14.61 -0.92 15.12
N ALA A 51 -15.15 -2.13 15.01
CA ALA A 51 -15.37 -3.01 16.16
C ALA A 51 -14.06 -3.31 16.92
N TYR A 52 -12.96 -3.53 16.19
CA TYR A 52 -11.64 -3.73 16.78
C TYR A 52 -11.13 -2.47 17.51
N VAL A 53 -11.26 -1.29 16.91
CA VAL A 53 -10.85 -0.02 17.55
C VAL A 53 -11.65 0.23 18.83
N GLU A 54 -12.96 -0.02 18.82
CA GLU A 54 -13.81 0.07 20.01
C GLU A 54 -13.37 -0.92 21.11
N GLU A 55 -13.04 -2.15 20.75
CA GLU A 55 -12.54 -3.17 21.70
C GLU A 55 -11.19 -2.77 22.31
N MET A 56 -10.26 -2.24 21.49
CA MET A 56 -8.98 -1.71 21.96
C MET A 56 -9.14 -0.55 22.94
N GLN A 57 -10.11 0.34 22.71
CA GLN A 57 -10.38 1.47 23.61
C GLN A 57 -10.97 1.01 24.95
N GLN A 58 -11.67 -0.13 24.97
CA GLN A 58 -12.31 -0.67 26.16
C GLN A 58 -11.40 -1.62 26.98
N SER A 59 -10.30 -2.14 26.40
CA SER A 59 -9.45 -3.19 27.01
C SER A 59 -7.96 -2.79 27.13
N ARG A 60 -7.35 -2.92 28.33
CA ARG A 60 -5.89 -2.77 28.57
C ARG A 60 -5.14 -4.11 28.41
N PRO A 61 -3.80 -4.12 28.23
CA PRO A 61 -3.02 -3.61 27.11
C PRO A 61 -2.83 -4.67 26.01
N VAL A 62 -2.56 -4.14 24.82
CA VAL A 62 -2.30 -4.76 23.52
C VAL A 62 -1.15 -5.77 23.60
N GLY A 63 -1.45 -7.06 23.49
CA GLY A 63 -0.44 -8.12 23.41
C GLY A 63 -0.80 -9.23 22.42
N GLU A 64 -2.10 -9.48 22.24
CA GLU A 64 -2.60 -10.39 21.22
C GLU A 64 -3.28 -9.53 20.15
N HIS A 65 -2.58 -9.32 19.03
CA HIS A 65 -3.19 -8.74 17.84
C HIS A 65 -4.41 -9.60 17.47
N HIS A 66 -5.57 -8.96 17.35
CA HIS A 66 -6.80 -9.64 16.96
C HIS A 66 -6.56 -10.33 15.61
N HIS A 67 -6.74 -11.65 15.54
CA HIS A 67 -6.41 -12.45 14.35
C HIS A 67 -7.01 -11.85 13.06
N GLY A 68 -8.25 -11.34 13.16
CA GLY A 68 -8.94 -10.73 12.02
C GLY A 68 -8.27 -9.48 11.45
N LEU A 69 -7.51 -8.72 12.27
CA LEU A 69 -6.79 -7.54 11.77
C LEU A 69 -5.52 -7.95 11.01
N HIS A 70 -4.84 -9.00 11.48
CA HIS A 70 -3.70 -9.54 10.75
C HIS A 70 -4.12 -10.19 9.44
N GLU A 71 -5.28 -10.86 9.41
CA GLU A 71 -5.87 -11.41 8.18
C GLU A 71 -6.21 -10.27 7.18
N ALA A 72 -6.87 -9.20 7.64
CA ALA A 72 -7.16 -8.04 6.80
C ALA A 72 -5.88 -7.39 6.25
N TYR A 73 -4.82 -7.29 7.06
CA TYR A 73 -3.52 -6.82 6.60
C TYR A 73 -2.90 -7.74 5.53
N GLN A 74 -3.00 -9.06 5.67
CA GLN A 74 -2.50 -9.99 4.64
C GLN A 74 -3.27 -9.84 3.33
N GLU A 75 -4.58 -9.62 3.40
CA GLU A 75 -5.41 -9.32 2.23
C GLU A 75 -5.02 -7.98 1.58
N PHE A 76 -4.77 -6.94 2.39
CA PHE A 76 -4.29 -5.66 1.91
C PHE A 76 -2.96 -5.81 1.15
N VAL A 77 -1.98 -6.50 1.73
CA VAL A 77 -0.67 -6.74 1.09
C VAL A 77 -0.85 -7.52 -0.23
N THR A 78 -1.72 -8.53 -0.23
CA THR A 78 -2.00 -9.33 -1.43
C THR A 78 -2.64 -8.48 -2.54
N LEU A 79 -3.55 -7.58 -2.18
CA LEU A 79 -4.17 -6.64 -3.11
C LEU A 79 -3.14 -5.70 -3.73
N THR A 80 -2.32 -5.05 -2.89
CA THR A 80 -1.26 -4.15 -3.33
C THR A 80 -0.25 -4.86 -4.24
N ASP A 81 0.19 -6.07 -3.87
CA ASP A 81 1.12 -6.86 -4.67
C ASP A 81 0.50 -7.28 -6.02
N SER A 82 -0.77 -7.67 -6.04
CA SER A 82 -1.48 -8.02 -7.28
C SER A 82 -1.57 -6.83 -8.24
N MET A 83 -1.91 -5.64 -7.73
CA MET A 83 -2.05 -4.43 -8.55
C MET A 83 -0.70 -3.97 -9.10
N LEU A 84 0.35 -4.07 -8.28
CA LEU A 84 1.71 -3.79 -8.71
C LEU A 84 2.18 -4.80 -9.76
N ASN A 85 1.93 -6.10 -9.55
CA ASN A 85 2.28 -7.13 -10.52
C ASN A 85 1.55 -6.94 -11.86
N ASP A 86 0.29 -6.53 -11.86
CA ASP A 86 -0.45 -6.20 -13.08
C ASP A 86 0.16 -5.01 -13.84
N PHE A 87 0.71 -4.02 -13.13
CA PHE A 87 1.50 -2.96 -13.74
C PHE A 87 2.80 -3.50 -14.36
N LEU A 88 3.57 -4.29 -13.61
CA LEU A 88 4.84 -4.85 -14.10
C LEU A 88 4.64 -5.73 -15.34
N VAL A 89 3.61 -6.58 -15.35
CA VAL A 89 3.27 -7.42 -16.50
C VAL A 89 2.91 -6.57 -17.73
N ARG A 90 2.19 -5.46 -17.55
CA ARG A 90 1.86 -4.53 -18.65
C ARG A 90 3.10 -3.82 -19.19
N GLU A 91 4.05 -3.47 -18.33
CA GLU A 91 5.33 -2.89 -18.72
C GLU A 91 6.30 -3.94 -19.29
N GLY A 92 5.97 -5.23 -19.22
CA GLY A 92 6.83 -6.33 -19.67
C GLY A 92 8.03 -6.56 -18.75
N LEU A 93 7.92 -6.15 -17.48
CA LEU A 93 8.95 -6.27 -16.46
C LEU A 93 8.67 -7.45 -15.54
N GLY A 94 9.74 -8.11 -15.07
CA GLY A 94 9.66 -9.06 -13.97
C GLY A 94 9.82 -8.39 -12.61
N GLN A 95 9.52 -9.14 -11.55
CA GLN A 95 9.72 -8.69 -10.17
C GLN A 95 11.20 -8.37 -9.86
N ALA A 96 12.15 -9.12 -10.46
CA ALA A 96 13.57 -8.84 -10.32
C ALA A 96 13.97 -7.50 -10.94
N ASP A 97 13.43 -7.19 -12.13
CA ASP A 97 13.67 -5.92 -12.81
C ASP A 97 13.10 -4.75 -12.00
N PHE A 98 11.91 -4.93 -11.41
CA PHE A 98 11.32 -3.95 -10.50
C PHE A 98 12.22 -3.63 -9.31
N VAL A 99 12.72 -4.66 -8.63
CA VAL A 99 13.62 -4.50 -7.48
C VAL A 99 14.90 -3.76 -7.88
N ASP A 100 15.49 -4.08 -9.03
CA ASP A 100 16.69 -3.40 -9.51
C ASP A 100 16.43 -1.97 -9.97
N LEU A 101 15.25 -1.68 -10.54
CA LEU A 101 14.82 -0.32 -10.85
C LEU A 101 14.57 0.51 -9.59
N CYS A 102 13.96 -0.08 -8.54
CA CYS A 102 13.81 0.59 -7.24
C CYS A 102 15.17 0.95 -6.63
N LYS A 103 16.13 0.02 -6.63
CA LYS A 103 17.49 0.33 -6.12
C LYS A 103 18.15 1.47 -6.90
N GLN A 104 18.02 1.48 -8.22
CA GLN A 104 18.57 2.56 -9.05
C GLN A 104 17.83 3.89 -8.82
N ALA A 105 16.51 3.86 -8.62
CA ALA A 105 15.72 5.05 -8.32
C ALA A 105 16.09 5.65 -6.95
N GLN A 106 16.43 4.81 -5.97
CA GLN A 106 16.92 5.24 -4.67
C GLN A 106 18.20 6.07 -4.77
N GLU A 107 19.07 5.74 -5.73
CA GLU A 107 20.33 6.45 -5.98
C GLU A 107 20.13 7.77 -6.73
N SER A 108 18.96 7.97 -7.37
CA SER A 108 18.71 9.09 -8.27
C SER A 108 17.95 10.28 -7.64
N GLU A 109 17.55 10.19 -6.37
CA GLU A 109 16.77 11.16 -5.58
C GLU A 109 15.39 11.59 -6.16
N ALA A 110 15.13 11.40 -7.45
CA ALA A 110 13.87 11.69 -8.09
C ALA A 110 12.83 10.60 -7.80
N ASN A 111 11.66 11.00 -7.29
CA ASN A 111 10.48 10.15 -7.07
C ASN A 111 10.61 9.01 -6.03
N TRP A 112 11.71 8.94 -5.27
CA TRP A 112 11.90 7.93 -4.22
C TRP A 112 10.81 7.99 -3.15
N SER A 113 10.33 9.17 -2.79
CA SER A 113 9.31 9.34 -1.75
C SER A 113 7.99 8.61 -2.05
N LEU A 114 7.62 8.44 -3.33
CA LEU A 114 6.41 7.72 -3.73
C LEU A 114 6.61 6.20 -3.75
N ILE A 115 7.81 5.75 -4.12
CA ILE A 115 8.19 4.32 -4.04
C ILE A 115 8.33 3.90 -2.56
N ASP A 116 8.91 4.78 -1.73
CA ASP A 116 9.01 4.59 -0.29
C ASP A 116 7.62 4.58 0.35
N ALA A 117 6.69 5.44 -0.08
CA ALA A 117 5.29 5.41 0.35
C ALA A 117 4.59 4.11 -0.08
N LEU A 118 4.85 3.59 -1.28
CA LEU A 118 4.31 2.31 -1.75
C LEU A 118 4.83 1.13 -0.91
N LEU A 119 6.12 1.11 -0.62
CA LEU A 119 6.74 0.09 0.22
C LEU A 119 6.23 0.20 1.67
N SER A 120 6.15 1.43 2.18
CA SER A 120 5.61 1.73 3.50
C SER A 120 4.14 1.35 3.60
N ALA A 121 3.34 1.50 2.54
CA ALA A 121 1.94 1.08 2.54
C ALA A 121 1.77 -0.41 2.86
N THR A 122 2.76 -1.24 2.49
CA THR A 122 2.75 -2.67 2.85
C THR A 122 3.19 -2.95 4.29
N GLU A 123 3.55 -1.95 5.08
CA GLU A 123 3.85 -2.11 6.51
C GLU A 123 2.56 -2.07 7.34
N TYR A 124 2.50 -2.94 8.35
CA TYR A 124 1.34 -3.06 9.22
C TYR A 124 0.90 -1.74 9.87
N GLN A 125 1.85 -0.90 10.28
CA GLN A 125 1.53 0.39 10.91
C GLN A 125 0.86 1.36 9.93
N GLN A 126 1.27 1.35 8.67
CA GLN A 126 0.72 2.23 7.65
C GLN A 126 -0.63 1.73 7.15
N PHE A 127 -0.82 0.41 7.08
CA PHE A 127 -2.15 -0.17 6.90
C PHE A 127 -3.13 0.28 8.00
N VAL A 128 -2.70 0.24 9.27
CA VAL A 128 -3.53 0.72 10.39
C VAL A 128 -3.81 2.22 10.26
N GLY A 129 -2.81 3.03 9.89
CA GLY A 129 -2.99 4.46 9.61
C GLY A 129 -4.02 4.71 8.51
N PHE A 130 -3.84 4.07 7.35
CA PHE A 130 -4.77 4.13 6.22
C PHE A 130 -6.21 3.80 6.62
N MET A 131 -6.44 2.74 7.38
CA MET A 131 -7.79 2.37 7.84
C MET A 131 -8.37 3.39 8.83
N LEU A 132 -7.54 3.98 9.69
CA LEU A 132 -7.98 5.05 10.61
C LEU A 132 -8.33 6.34 9.86
N ASP A 133 -7.49 6.76 8.91
CA ASP A 133 -7.73 7.93 8.06
C ASP A 133 -9.02 7.72 7.24
N PHE A 134 -9.19 6.56 6.60
CA PHE A 134 -10.39 6.23 5.83
C PHE A 134 -11.67 6.33 6.68
N MET A 135 -11.65 5.81 7.91
CA MET A 135 -12.79 5.92 8.83
C MET A 135 -13.02 7.36 9.29
N ALA A 136 -11.97 8.15 9.48
CA ALA A 136 -12.08 9.56 9.84
C ALA A 136 -12.59 10.45 8.69
N GLU A 137 -12.47 10.00 7.44
CA GLU A 137 -13.03 10.70 6.27
C GLU A 137 -14.52 10.39 6.04
N ASP A 138 -14.99 9.19 6.41
CA ASP A 138 -16.41 8.78 6.32
C ASP A 138 -17.27 9.40 7.44
N GLU A 139 -16.63 9.70 8.56
CA GLU A 139 -17.26 10.17 9.78
C GLU A 139 -16.77 11.62 10.02
N ASP A 140 -17.66 12.64 10.04
CA ASP A 140 -17.37 14.06 10.41
C ASP A 140 -16.98 14.15 11.91
N THR A 141 -15.96 13.40 12.30
CA THR A 141 -15.74 12.90 13.67
C THR A 141 -14.29 13.19 14.05
N GLU A 142 -14.15 13.78 15.23
CA GLU A 142 -12.91 14.39 15.69
C GLU A 142 -11.71 13.41 15.71
N PRO A 143 -10.48 13.88 15.41
CA PRO A 143 -9.32 13.01 15.22
C PRO A 143 -8.99 12.20 16.47
N VAL A 144 -8.88 10.88 16.30
CA VAL A 144 -8.43 9.96 17.36
C VAL A 144 -6.92 10.10 17.51
N VAL A 145 -6.48 10.78 18.57
CA VAL A 145 -5.05 10.89 18.90
C VAL A 145 -4.56 9.54 19.41
N PHE A 146 -3.82 8.82 18.56
CA PHE A 146 -3.09 7.62 18.95
C PHE A 146 -1.88 8.04 19.80
N ASP A 147 -1.96 7.88 21.13
CA ASP A 147 -0.81 7.99 22.02
C ASP A 147 -0.11 6.62 22.07
N PRO A 148 1.02 6.41 21.37
CA PRO A 148 1.70 5.14 21.39
C PRO A 148 2.13 4.82 22.83
N PRO A 149 1.95 3.59 23.32
CA PRO A 149 2.33 3.23 24.68
C PRO A 149 3.81 3.53 24.87
N ALA A 150 4.09 4.38 25.86
CA ALA A 150 5.45 4.76 26.22
C ALA A 150 6.31 3.50 26.33
N ARG A 151 7.33 3.42 25.48
CA ARG A 151 8.36 2.37 25.51
C ARG A 151 8.90 2.34 26.94
N SER A 152 8.48 1.36 27.72
CA SER A 152 9.01 1.14 29.05
C SER A 152 10.48 0.79 28.86
N GLN A 153 11.35 1.77 29.10
CA GLN A 153 12.78 1.52 29.22
C GLN A 153 12.94 0.68 30.48
N ASP A 154 13.08 -0.62 30.25
CA ASP A 154 13.51 -1.60 31.24
C ASP A 154 14.79 -1.06 31.90
N GLN A 155 14.69 -0.73 33.19
CA GLN A 155 15.83 -0.39 34.02
C GLN A 155 16.60 -1.69 34.29
N ILE A 156 17.71 -1.84 33.58
CA ILE A 156 18.78 -2.75 33.95
C ILE A 156 19.62 -2.03 35.02
N GLU A 157 19.37 -2.34 36.30
CA GLU A 157 20.39 -2.33 37.37
C GLU A 157 20.16 -3.49 38.34
#